data_AF-A0A2A7VUG3-F1
#
_entry.id   AF-A0A2A7VUG3-F1
#
_cell.length_a   1.000
_cell.length_b   1.000
_cell.length_c   1.000
_cell.angle_alpha   90.00
_cell.angle_beta   90.00
_cell.angle_gamma   90.00
#
_symmetry.space_group_name_H-M   'P 1'
#
loop_
_entity.id
_entity.type
_entity.pdbx_description
1 polymer ?
#
loop_
_entity_poly.entity_id
_entity_poly.type
_entity_poly.pdbx_seq_one_letter_code
_entity_poly.pdbx_strand_id
1 'polypeptide(L)'
;MRLRLKLVSIHFMVLLMLCVSFVVYAPKEAYGSTTNLEGLGDISRYNAVVFGNHIAVGGDIEGAIAVQGDMDASGYTIVGAAAGTSNIVGEKWDDEGYPSLLLSGKFKKSREESFIIQNGIVVMTKESDPERIIQSSYDRIVYKEKLEIDAKFNEFHNIVNQVSKNAGQYKTNTPIPNMSYGIGKDINNPNIYVSSELIGKINLDIRDVFLPNAKGKDFIVMYSDAIEVTFKNGAILYDTNNIGRATDIIPTSQPYSSNSPFTELYGKVIWVFPNAKKITTEGYGVVGSVFAPNAVLETKGGSINGQAFVGAVQQTGGFEFHNFKFNWQHWNKPSTGKVKIKKVDSNNDNKELMGAKFQIEDSNKKVVGELVTDGQGEAISKELPIGNYTLVEVEAPKGYELLKDKITVKIEKDTVVEIKIGNKKLPDPMGKMKLVKVDTEDKNKKLAGAKFQIEDANKKVIGELVTDGQGEAISKELPIGNYSLVEVEAPKGYELLKDKIAVKVEKDVVVEIKIGNKKLPDPMGKMKLVKVDTGDKNKKLAGAKFQIEDANKKVVGELVTD
;
A
#
# COMPACT_ATOMS: atom_id res chain seq x y z
N MET A 1 44.26 31.14 -64.24
CA MET A 1 43.19 31.66 -63.35
C MET A 1 42.21 30.58 -62.88
N ARG A 2 41.71 29.68 -63.77
CA ARG A 2 40.77 28.59 -63.40
C ARG A 2 41.31 27.55 -62.39
N LEU A 3 42.63 27.30 -62.33
CA LEU A 3 43.19 26.37 -61.34
C LEU A 3 43.27 26.95 -59.92
N ARG A 4 43.46 28.27 -59.77
CA ARG A 4 43.52 28.93 -58.45
C ARG A 4 42.14 29.04 -57.79
N LEU A 5 41.06 29.16 -58.56
CA LEU A 5 39.70 29.15 -58.00
C LEU A 5 39.25 27.77 -57.49
N LYS A 6 39.71 26.66 -58.10
CA LYS A 6 39.37 25.32 -57.61
C LYS A 6 40.03 24.97 -56.28
N LEU A 7 41.28 25.39 -56.05
CA LEU A 7 41.95 25.16 -54.76
C LEU A 7 41.33 25.99 -53.63
N VAL A 8 40.96 27.26 -53.89
CA VAL A 8 40.33 28.12 -52.87
C VAL A 8 38.93 27.61 -52.51
N SER A 9 38.17 27.08 -53.48
CA SER A 9 36.86 26.46 -53.22
C SER A 9 36.94 25.19 -52.38
N ILE A 10 37.95 24.34 -52.57
CA ILE A 10 38.12 23.11 -51.78
C ILE A 10 38.57 23.44 -50.36
N HIS A 11 39.52 24.37 -50.18
CA HIS A 11 39.95 24.79 -48.84
C HIS A 11 38.84 25.52 -48.09
N PHE A 12 37.99 26.30 -48.77
CA PHE A 12 36.83 26.93 -48.15
C PHE A 12 35.75 25.91 -47.78
N MET A 13 35.53 24.85 -48.58
CA MET A 13 34.60 23.76 -48.24
C MET A 13 35.11 22.88 -47.09
N VAL A 14 36.41 22.59 -47.05
CA VAL A 14 37.04 21.85 -45.94
C VAL A 14 37.05 22.69 -44.66
N LEU A 15 37.28 24.00 -44.76
CA LEU A 15 37.17 24.93 -43.63
C LEU A 15 35.70 25.10 -43.19
N LEU A 16 34.72 25.10 -44.10
CA LEU A 16 33.31 25.13 -43.75
C LEU A 16 32.87 23.82 -43.08
N MET A 17 33.35 22.66 -43.57
CA MET A 17 33.10 21.37 -42.91
C MET A 17 33.77 21.33 -41.52
N LEU A 18 35.01 21.80 -41.37
CA LEU A 18 35.67 21.92 -40.07
C LEU A 18 34.98 22.94 -39.14
N CYS A 19 34.42 24.03 -39.66
CA CYS A 19 33.67 25.01 -38.88
C CYS A 19 32.27 24.51 -38.50
N VAL A 20 31.62 23.68 -39.32
CA VAL A 20 30.34 23.03 -38.97
C VAL A 20 30.57 21.87 -37.99
N SER A 21 31.75 21.25 -37.99
CA SER A 21 32.17 20.26 -36.99
C SER A 21 32.59 20.84 -35.63
N PHE A 22 32.78 22.17 -35.50
CA PHE A 22 33.30 22.79 -34.27
C PHE A 22 32.48 23.95 -33.71
N VAL A 23 31.25 24.17 -34.19
CA VAL A 23 30.25 24.96 -33.45
C VAL A 23 29.25 24.00 -32.79
N VAL A 24 29.77 23.12 -31.94
CA VAL A 24 29.01 22.69 -30.77
C VAL A 24 28.92 23.95 -29.91
N TYR A 25 27.80 24.66 -30.00
CA TYR A 25 27.43 25.61 -28.97
C TYR A 25 27.30 24.78 -27.70
N ALA A 26 28.38 24.69 -26.90
CA ALA A 26 28.26 24.23 -25.54
C ALA A 26 27.23 25.17 -24.90
N PRO A 27 26.03 24.69 -24.52
CA PRO A 27 25.06 25.57 -23.92
C PRO A 27 25.70 26.18 -22.66
N LYS A 28 25.72 27.51 -22.61
CA LYS A 28 25.99 28.23 -21.36
C LYS A 28 24.94 27.76 -20.37
N GLU A 29 25.40 27.02 -19.37
CA GLU A 29 24.65 26.50 -18.22
C GLU A 29 23.48 25.57 -18.61
N ALA A 30 23.77 24.27 -18.63
CA ALA A 30 22.74 23.25 -18.58
C ALA A 30 22.07 23.30 -17.20
N TYR A 31 20.85 23.82 -17.16
CA TYR A 31 19.97 23.73 -16.01
C TYR A 31 19.75 22.24 -15.64
N GLY A 32 20.20 21.84 -14.45
CA GLY A 32 19.60 20.73 -13.69
C GLY A 32 20.16 19.33 -13.88
N SER A 33 21.47 19.11 -14.03
CA SER A 33 22.03 17.76 -13.92
C SER A 33 22.36 17.39 -12.47
N THR A 34 21.73 16.34 -11.92
CA THR A 34 22.12 15.77 -10.63
C THR A 34 23.49 15.11 -10.73
N THR A 35 24.35 15.28 -9.73
CA THR A 35 25.69 14.65 -9.69
C THR A 35 25.69 13.29 -8.99
N ASN A 36 24.59 12.94 -8.33
CA ASN A 36 24.50 11.75 -7.48
C ASN A 36 23.75 10.64 -8.21
N LEU A 37 24.32 9.43 -8.19
CA LEU A 37 23.66 8.23 -8.69
C LEU A 37 22.61 7.77 -7.65
N GLU A 38 21.33 7.83 -8.00
CA GLU A 38 20.21 7.37 -7.18
C GLU A 38 20.11 5.82 -7.15
N GLY A 39 20.58 5.18 -8.22
CA GLY A 39 20.62 3.73 -8.37
C GLY A 39 20.85 3.32 -9.82
N LEU A 40 20.68 2.04 -10.16
CA LEU A 40 20.83 1.56 -11.55
C LEU A 40 19.57 1.75 -12.41
N GLY A 41 18.53 2.39 -11.89
CA GLY A 41 17.25 2.56 -12.58
C GLY A 41 16.45 1.27 -12.74
N ASP A 42 15.18 1.43 -13.11
CA ASP A 42 14.35 0.33 -13.62
C ASP A 42 14.43 0.25 -15.15
N ILE A 43 13.82 -0.79 -15.72
CA ILE A 43 13.83 -1.04 -17.16
C ILE A 43 13.19 0.07 -17.99
N SER A 44 12.27 0.86 -17.42
CA SER A 44 11.55 1.92 -18.13
C SER A 44 12.45 3.11 -18.45
N ARG A 45 13.56 3.27 -17.72
CA ARG A 45 14.54 4.34 -17.93
C ARG A 45 15.29 4.17 -19.25
N TYR A 46 15.60 2.95 -19.65
CA TYR A 46 16.49 2.66 -20.77
C TYR A 46 15.76 2.59 -22.10
N ASN A 47 16.13 3.45 -23.04
CA ASN A 47 15.68 3.37 -24.43
C ASN A 47 15.99 2.02 -25.07
N ALA A 48 17.18 1.52 -24.79
CA ALA A 48 17.58 0.20 -25.22
C ALA A 48 18.20 -0.57 -24.06
N VAL A 49 17.80 -1.84 -23.92
CA VAL A 49 18.50 -2.83 -23.10
C VAL A 49 19.00 -3.91 -24.04
N VAL A 50 20.32 -4.03 -24.10
CA VAL A 50 21.03 -4.99 -24.94
C VAL A 50 21.60 -6.07 -24.03
N PHE A 51 21.03 -7.27 -24.09
CA PHE A 51 21.41 -8.40 -23.23
C PHE A 51 22.74 -9.08 -23.63
N GLY A 52 23.34 -8.62 -24.71
CA GLY A 52 24.61 -9.10 -25.23
C GLY A 52 25.43 -7.93 -25.77
N ASN A 53 26.12 -8.15 -26.88
CA ASN A 53 27.06 -7.17 -27.40
C ASN A 53 26.36 -6.05 -28.18
N HIS A 54 26.92 -4.85 -28.11
CA HIS A 54 26.50 -3.70 -28.91
C HIS A 54 27.67 -3.20 -29.74
N ILE A 55 27.53 -3.28 -31.06
CA ILE A 55 28.42 -2.65 -32.03
C ILE A 55 27.71 -1.41 -32.56
N ALA A 56 28.24 -0.23 -32.28
CA ALA A 56 27.71 1.06 -32.71
C ALA A 56 28.65 1.71 -33.73
N VAL A 57 28.27 1.61 -35.00
CA VAL A 57 29.02 2.14 -36.15
C VAL A 57 28.10 3.07 -36.94
N GLY A 58 28.00 4.32 -36.50
CA GLY A 58 27.08 5.29 -37.11
C GLY A 58 25.69 5.30 -36.47
N GLY A 59 25.17 6.50 -36.19
CA GLY A 59 23.84 6.73 -35.63
C GLY A 59 23.84 7.10 -34.15
N ASP A 60 22.72 7.65 -33.68
CA ASP A 60 22.60 8.26 -32.35
C ASP A 60 21.73 7.45 -31.38
N ILE A 61 21.96 7.67 -30.09
CA ILE A 61 21.13 7.12 -29.01
C ILE A 61 20.63 8.29 -28.18
N GLU A 62 19.38 8.67 -28.38
CA GLU A 62 18.74 9.76 -27.65
C GLU A 62 18.25 9.26 -26.30
N GLY A 63 18.96 9.54 -25.21
CA GLY A 63 18.55 9.08 -23.87
C GLY A 63 19.49 8.02 -23.30
N ALA A 64 18.95 6.97 -22.68
CA ALA A 64 19.72 5.99 -21.91
C ALA A 64 19.79 4.60 -22.54
N ILE A 65 20.93 3.92 -22.42
CA ILE A 65 21.13 2.54 -22.87
C ILE A 65 21.84 1.68 -21.81
N ALA A 66 21.39 0.43 -21.70
CA ALA A 66 22.04 -0.59 -20.89
C ALA A 66 22.60 -1.70 -21.79
N VAL A 67 23.90 -2.01 -21.67
CA VAL A 67 24.59 -3.06 -22.43
C VAL A 67 25.21 -4.07 -21.48
N GLN A 68 24.75 -5.33 -21.53
CA GLN A 68 25.26 -6.40 -20.68
C GLN A 68 26.58 -6.97 -21.21
N GLY A 69 26.72 -7.09 -22.53
CA GLY A 69 27.91 -7.60 -23.18
C GLY A 69 28.97 -6.52 -23.43
N ASP A 70 29.88 -6.84 -24.34
CA ASP A 70 30.89 -5.89 -24.81
C ASP A 70 30.23 -4.80 -25.67
N MET A 71 30.73 -3.58 -25.55
CA MET A 71 30.34 -2.45 -26.35
C MET A 71 31.51 -2.02 -27.24
N ASP A 72 31.33 -2.07 -28.55
CA ASP A 72 32.27 -1.52 -29.52
C ASP A 72 31.64 -0.30 -30.18
N ALA A 73 32.10 0.89 -29.81
CA ALA A 73 31.51 2.15 -30.26
C ALA A 73 32.51 3.03 -30.99
N SER A 74 32.13 3.42 -32.21
CA SER A 74 32.86 4.35 -33.06
C SER A 74 31.89 5.27 -33.79
N GLY A 75 32.08 6.59 -33.65
CA GLY A 75 31.55 7.55 -34.62
C GLY A 75 30.57 8.62 -34.16
N TYR A 76 29.90 8.53 -33.00
CA TYR A 76 28.75 9.40 -32.70
C TYR A 76 28.52 9.63 -31.19
N THR A 77 27.49 10.44 -30.86
CA THR A 77 27.08 10.76 -29.49
C THR A 77 26.26 9.60 -28.92
N ILE A 78 26.81 8.94 -27.91
CA ILE A 78 26.06 7.97 -27.12
C ILE A 78 25.64 8.71 -25.88
N VAL A 79 24.33 8.93 -25.74
CA VAL A 79 23.68 9.55 -24.59
C VAL A 79 23.86 11.07 -24.48
N GLY A 80 22.76 11.70 -24.09
CA GLY A 80 22.58 13.14 -23.95
C GLY A 80 21.18 13.53 -24.35
N ALA A 81 20.56 14.44 -23.59
CA ALA A 81 19.42 15.17 -24.12
C ALA A 81 19.83 15.74 -25.48
N ALA A 82 19.06 15.46 -26.52
CA ALA A 82 19.16 16.15 -27.79
C ALA A 82 18.91 17.66 -27.58
N ALA A 83 19.88 18.37 -27.00
CA ALA A 83 19.97 19.81 -27.01
C ALA A 83 20.79 20.18 -28.25
N GLY A 84 20.22 19.88 -29.42
CA GLY A 84 20.91 19.99 -30.70
C GLY A 84 19.96 20.26 -31.83
N THR A 85 19.44 21.49 -31.89
CA THR A 85 18.56 22.04 -32.94
C THR A 85 17.13 21.50 -32.94
N SER A 86 16.20 22.35 -33.35
CA SER A 86 14.74 22.22 -33.30
C SER A 86 14.12 21.08 -34.12
N ASN A 87 14.90 20.05 -34.47
CA ASN A 87 14.62 19.13 -35.57
C ASN A 87 14.80 17.63 -35.20
N ILE A 88 15.04 17.28 -33.93
CA ILE A 88 15.30 15.90 -33.49
C ILE A 88 14.01 15.24 -32.95
N VAL A 89 13.82 13.97 -33.27
CA VAL A 89 12.58 13.20 -33.09
C VAL A 89 12.58 12.52 -31.73
N GLY A 90 12.20 13.24 -30.67
CA GLY A 90 12.25 12.69 -29.32
C GLY A 90 11.63 13.60 -28.28
N GLU A 91 11.13 13.03 -27.18
CA GLU A 91 10.85 13.82 -25.98
C GLU A 91 12.18 14.22 -25.32
N LYS A 92 12.23 15.43 -24.74
CA LYS A 92 13.41 15.89 -24.01
C LYS A 92 13.79 14.85 -22.94
N TRP A 93 15.04 14.39 -22.97
CA TRP A 93 15.57 13.50 -21.93
C TRP A 93 15.89 14.28 -20.66
N ASP A 94 15.31 13.88 -19.54
CA ASP A 94 15.61 14.45 -18.22
C ASP A 94 16.55 13.53 -17.42
N ASP A 95 17.62 14.13 -16.90
CA ASP A 95 18.63 13.45 -16.08
C ASP A 95 18.12 13.29 -14.63
N GLU A 96 17.47 12.16 -14.35
CA GLU A 96 16.90 11.85 -13.03
C GLU A 96 17.88 11.12 -12.09
N GLY A 97 19.19 11.24 -12.31
CA GLY A 97 20.20 10.62 -11.43
C GLY A 97 20.39 9.12 -11.63
N TYR A 98 19.99 8.59 -12.78
CA TYR A 98 20.19 7.18 -13.19
C TYR A 98 21.21 7.08 -14.32
N PRO A 99 21.73 5.87 -14.63
CA PRO A 99 22.71 5.71 -15.67
C PRO A 99 22.13 6.07 -17.03
N SER A 100 22.82 6.95 -17.75
CA SER A 100 22.61 7.13 -19.18
C SER A 100 23.30 6.01 -19.96
N LEU A 101 24.45 5.53 -19.48
CA LEU A 101 25.08 4.30 -19.95
C LEU A 101 25.27 3.35 -18.77
N LEU A 102 24.67 2.16 -18.82
CA LEU A 102 24.96 1.05 -17.90
C LEU A 102 25.69 -0.06 -18.67
N LEU A 103 26.96 -0.31 -18.36
CA LEU A 103 27.81 -1.25 -19.09
C LEU A 103 28.38 -2.34 -18.16
N SER A 104 28.08 -3.61 -18.44
CA SER A 104 28.68 -4.75 -17.71
C SER A 104 29.92 -5.33 -18.38
N GLY A 105 29.98 -5.34 -19.71
CA GLY A 105 31.11 -5.87 -20.48
C GLY A 105 32.21 -4.85 -20.74
N LYS A 106 33.11 -5.17 -21.69
CA LYS A 106 34.23 -4.31 -22.06
C LYS A 106 33.82 -3.29 -23.10
N PHE A 107 34.28 -2.06 -22.91
CA PHE A 107 34.27 -1.02 -23.91
C PHE A 107 35.44 -1.18 -24.86
N LYS A 108 35.18 -1.02 -26.14
CA LYS A 108 36.16 -0.98 -27.22
C LYS A 108 35.84 0.18 -28.13
N LYS A 109 36.89 0.71 -28.74
CA LYS A 109 36.83 1.74 -29.75
C LYS A 109 37.58 1.25 -30.98
N SER A 110 36.92 0.44 -31.81
CA SER A 110 37.58 -0.20 -32.96
C SER A 110 37.91 0.74 -34.12
N ARG A 111 37.42 1.99 -34.12
CA ARG A 111 37.76 3.03 -35.11
C ARG A 111 38.20 4.32 -34.43
N GLU A 112 39.00 5.13 -35.13
CA GLU A 112 39.59 6.37 -34.58
C GLU A 112 38.56 7.48 -34.27
N GLU A 113 37.37 7.41 -34.86
CA GLU A 113 36.31 8.42 -34.74
C GLU A 113 35.93 8.75 -33.28
N SER A 114 35.48 9.98 -33.01
CA SER A 114 35.12 10.40 -31.65
C SER A 114 33.95 9.60 -31.07
N PHE A 115 34.03 9.31 -29.77
CA PHE A 115 32.95 8.77 -28.96
C PHE A 115 32.66 9.78 -27.85
N ILE A 116 31.42 10.24 -27.74
CA ILE A 116 31.04 11.29 -26.78
C ILE A 116 29.83 10.83 -25.98
N ILE A 117 29.93 10.90 -24.66
CA ILE A 117 28.81 10.80 -23.73
C ILE A 117 28.43 12.20 -23.29
N GLN A 118 27.38 12.76 -23.90
CA GLN A 118 26.84 14.06 -23.54
C GLN A 118 25.90 13.91 -22.34
N ASN A 119 26.01 14.80 -21.35
CA ASN A 119 25.02 14.95 -20.25
C ASN A 119 24.47 13.61 -19.69
N GLY A 120 25.18 12.96 -18.76
CA GLY A 120 24.67 11.74 -18.13
C GLY A 120 25.67 11.04 -17.22
N ILE A 121 25.19 10.06 -16.45
CA ILE A 121 26.02 9.22 -15.60
C ILE A 121 26.38 7.94 -16.36
N VAL A 122 27.66 7.60 -16.40
CA VAL A 122 28.14 6.30 -16.88
C VAL A 122 28.34 5.40 -15.68
N VAL A 123 27.66 4.25 -15.66
CA VAL A 123 27.89 3.21 -14.67
C VAL A 123 28.49 1.98 -15.34
N MET A 124 29.65 1.56 -14.87
CA MET A 124 30.35 0.41 -15.44
C MET A 124 31.20 -0.34 -14.40
N THR A 125 31.77 -1.47 -14.78
CA THR A 125 32.79 -2.15 -13.95
C THR A 125 34.15 -1.49 -14.12
N LYS A 126 35.10 -1.71 -13.19
CA LYS A 126 36.46 -1.18 -13.35
C LYS A 126 37.20 -1.80 -14.53
N GLU A 127 36.85 -3.03 -14.87
CA GLU A 127 37.40 -3.82 -15.97
C GLU A 127 36.75 -3.50 -17.31
N SER A 128 35.64 -2.75 -17.32
CA SER A 128 34.92 -2.36 -18.52
C SER A 128 35.74 -1.42 -19.40
N ASP A 129 36.51 -0.51 -18.81
CA ASP A 129 37.30 0.47 -19.55
C ASP A 129 38.71 0.66 -18.92
N PRO A 130 39.58 -0.35 -19.03
CA PRO A 130 40.89 -0.33 -18.36
C PRO A 130 41.82 0.77 -18.90
N GLU A 131 41.62 1.16 -20.16
CA GLU A 131 42.39 2.19 -20.85
C GLU A 131 41.81 3.61 -20.66
N ARG A 132 40.67 3.75 -19.94
CA ARG A 132 39.96 5.01 -19.71
C ARG A 132 39.63 5.74 -21.03
N ILE A 133 39.17 4.97 -22.01
CA ILE A 133 38.77 5.46 -23.34
C ILE A 133 37.48 6.29 -23.23
N ILE A 134 36.57 5.91 -22.33
CA ILE A 134 35.31 6.59 -22.11
C ILE A 134 35.58 7.93 -21.40
N GLN A 135 35.19 9.02 -22.06
CA GLN A 135 35.12 10.35 -21.48
C GLN A 135 33.68 10.84 -21.58
N SER A 136 33.07 11.18 -20.43
CA SER A 136 31.78 11.88 -20.43
C SER A 136 32.02 13.39 -20.35
N SER A 137 31.10 14.20 -20.88
CA SER A 137 31.24 15.67 -20.92
C SER A 137 31.44 16.33 -19.55
N TYR A 138 31.22 15.60 -18.45
CA TYR A 138 31.40 16.07 -17.07
C TYR A 138 32.17 15.08 -16.18
N ASP A 139 32.86 14.10 -16.79
CA ASP A 139 33.58 13.03 -16.08
C ASP A 139 32.75 12.28 -15.00
N ARG A 140 31.45 12.09 -15.27
CA ARG A 140 30.47 11.41 -14.39
C ARG A 140 30.51 9.89 -14.58
N ILE A 141 31.64 9.27 -14.25
CA ILE A 141 31.83 7.82 -14.27
C ILE A 141 31.73 7.26 -12.86
N VAL A 142 30.84 6.28 -12.67
CA VAL A 142 30.66 5.55 -11.41
C VAL A 142 30.97 4.08 -11.63
N TYR A 143 31.89 3.54 -10.83
CA TYR A 143 32.24 2.13 -10.89
C TYR A 143 31.39 1.32 -9.92
N LYS A 144 30.82 0.21 -10.39
CA LYS A 144 30.08 -0.77 -9.58
C LYS A 144 30.65 -2.17 -9.74
N GLU A 145 30.37 -3.02 -8.77
CA GLU A 145 30.77 -4.43 -8.83
C GLU A 145 30.01 -5.15 -9.95
N LYS A 146 30.69 -6.04 -10.68
CA LYS A 146 30.08 -6.76 -11.80
C LYS A 146 28.81 -7.52 -11.40
N LEU A 147 28.80 -8.11 -10.21
CA LEU A 147 27.64 -8.81 -9.67
C LEU A 147 26.42 -7.90 -9.48
N GLU A 148 26.61 -6.63 -9.12
CA GLU A 148 25.52 -5.66 -8.94
C GLU A 148 24.88 -5.33 -10.30
N ILE A 149 25.70 -5.05 -11.32
CA ILE A 149 25.23 -4.75 -12.67
C ILE A 149 24.58 -5.98 -13.30
N ASP A 150 25.18 -7.17 -13.18
CA ASP A 150 24.62 -8.41 -13.71
C ASP A 150 23.29 -8.78 -13.04
N ALA A 151 23.15 -8.55 -11.73
CA ALA A 151 21.87 -8.74 -11.04
C ALA A 151 20.76 -7.83 -11.62
N LYS A 152 21.09 -6.59 -11.98
CA LYS A 152 20.16 -5.67 -12.65
C LYS A 152 19.77 -6.15 -14.06
N PHE A 153 20.70 -6.67 -14.85
CA PHE A 153 20.36 -7.29 -16.14
C PHE A 153 19.49 -8.54 -15.99
N ASN A 154 19.71 -9.36 -14.95
CA ASN A 154 18.84 -10.49 -14.65
C ASN A 154 17.40 -10.04 -14.33
N GLU A 155 17.23 -8.94 -13.60
CA GLU A 155 15.92 -8.30 -13.37
C GLU A 155 15.28 -7.88 -14.70
N PHE A 156 16.02 -7.21 -15.58
CA PHE A 156 15.53 -6.80 -16.90
C PHE A 156 15.13 -8.00 -17.77
N HIS A 157 15.94 -9.07 -17.78
CA HIS A 157 15.61 -10.31 -18.47
C HIS A 157 14.29 -10.90 -17.97
N ASN A 158 14.08 -10.95 -16.66
CA ASN A 158 12.85 -11.48 -16.07
C ASN A 158 11.63 -10.65 -16.49
N ILE A 159 11.74 -9.33 -16.49
CA ILE A 159 10.65 -8.44 -16.92
C ILE A 159 10.33 -8.66 -18.40
N VAL A 160 11.34 -8.68 -19.28
CA VAL A 160 11.16 -8.88 -20.72
C VAL A 160 10.57 -10.26 -21.03
N ASN A 161 11.05 -11.31 -20.36
CA ASN A 161 10.48 -12.65 -20.52
C ASN A 161 9.01 -12.71 -20.05
N GLN A 162 8.67 -11.99 -18.98
CA GLN A 162 7.29 -11.90 -18.50
C GLN A 162 6.39 -11.12 -19.48
N VAL A 163 6.91 -10.03 -20.08
CA VAL A 163 6.23 -9.30 -21.18
C VAL A 163 5.95 -10.27 -22.33
N SER A 164 6.96 -11.01 -22.80
CA SER A 164 6.79 -11.97 -23.90
C SER A 164 5.78 -13.07 -23.58
N LYS A 165 5.84 -13.63 -22.37
CA LYS A 165 4.90 -14.65 -21.90
C LYS A 165 3.46 -14.13 -21.90
N ASN A 166 3.24 -12.92 -21.40
CA ASN A 166 1.89 -12.34 -21.31
C ASN A 166 1.36 -11.93 -22.67
N ALA A 167 2.21 -11.34 -23.53
CA ALA A 167 1.84 -11.02 -24.89
C ALA A 167 1.39 -12.25 -25.69
N GLY A 168 2.04 -13.40 -25.50
CA GLY A 168 1.68 -14.66 -26.16
C GLY A 168 0.36 -15.28 -25.69
N GLN A 169 -0.26 -14.76 -24.62
CA GLN A 169 -1.57 -15.20 -24.15
C GLN A 169 -2.72 -14.46 -24.83
N TYR A 170 -2.46 -13.26 -25.37
CA TYR A 170 -3.50 -12.47 -26.03
C TYR A 170 -3.87 -13.09 -27.37
N LYS A 171 -5.18 -13.12 -27.64
CA LYS A 171 -5.76 -13.70 -28.85
C LYS A 171 -7.02 -12.95 -29.24
N THR A 172 -7.20 -12.74 -30.53
CA THR A 172 -8.45 -12.21 -31.10
C THR A 172 -9.14 -13.26 -31.95
N ASN A 173 -10.46 -13.29 -31.89
CA ASN A 173 -11.34 -13.97 -32.84
C ASN A 173 -12.22 -12.98 -33.64
N THR A 174 -11.99 -11.67 -33.44
CA THR A 174 -12.73 -10.59 -34.11
C THR A 174 -11.74 -9.61 -34.77
N PRO A 175 -11.02 -10.03 -35.83
CA PRO A 175 -10.19 -9.11 -36.60
C PRO A 175 -11.02 -7.93 -37.12
N ILE A 176 -10.45 -6.73 -37.04
CA ILE A 176 -11.04 -5.53 -37.61
C ILE A 176 -10.78 -5.57 -39.13
N PRO A 177 -11.83 -5.45 -39.98
CA PRO A 177 -11.65 -5.47 -41.41
C PRO A 177 -10.63 -4.44 -41.90
N ASN A 178 -9.85 -4.82 -42.92
CA ASN A 178 -8.81 -4.02 -43.58
C ASN A 178 -7.57 -3.68 -42.73
N MET A 179 -7.52 -4.05 -41.45
CA MET A 179 -6.31 -3.84 -40.62
C MET A 179 -5.26 -4.91 -40.92
N SER A 180 -3.98 -4.54 -40.81
CA SER A 180 -2.90 -5.48 -41.04
C SER A 180 -2.91 -6.63 -40.04
N TYR A 181 -2.44 -7.79 -40.48
CA TYR A 181 -2.12 -8.96 -39.65
C TYR A 181 -3.27 -9.46 -38.75
N GLY A 182 -4.51 -9.26 -39.19
CA GLY A 182 -5.69 -9.69 -38.45
C GLY A 182 -5.81 -9.05 -37.06
N ILE A 183 -5.37 -7.79 -36.90
CA ILE A 183 -5.49 -7.05 -35.63
C ILE A 183 -6.97 -6.97 -35.23
N GLY A 184 -7.27 -7.36 -33.99
CA GLY A 184 -8.60 -7.26 -33.41
C GLY A 184 -8.58 -7.19 -31.90
N LYS A 185 -9.76 -7.08 -31.27
CA LYS A 185 -9.87 -7.01 -29.81
C LYS A 185 -9.46 -8.34 -29.18
N ASP A 186 -8.63 -8.27 -28.13
CA ASP A 186 -8.36 -9.46 -27.33
C ASP A 186 -9.65 -10.01 -26.70
N ILE A 187 -9.75 -11.34 -26.64
CA ILE A 187 -10.93 -12.06 -26.14
C ILE A 187 -11.19 -11.76 -24.67
N ASN A 188 -10.14 -11.59 -23.86
CA ASN A 188 -10.24 -11.46 -22.41
C ASN A 188 -10.05 -10.02 -21.92
N ASN A 189 -9.43 -9.16 -22.73
CA ASN A 189 -9.17 -7.77 -22.40
C ASN A 189 -9.55 -6.83 -23.57
N PRO A 190 -10.76 -6.23 -23.55
CA PRO A 190 -11.21 -5.37 -24.64
C PRO A 190 -10.40 -4.07 -24.80
N ASN A 191 -9.53 -3.71 -23.85
CA ASN A 191 -8.63 -2.57 -23.97
C ASN A 191 -7.37 -2.87 -24.79
N ILE A 192 -7.13 -4.15 -25.13
CA ILE A 192 -5.98 -4.58 -25.91
C ILE A 192 -6.44 -4.96 -27.31
N TYR A 193 -5.69 -4.48 -28.31
CA TYR A 193 -5.69 -5.07 -29.63
C TYR A 193 -4.53 -6.04 -29.77
N VAL A 194 -4.73 -7.11 -30.52
CA VAL A 194 -3.71 -8.14 -30.76
C VAL A 194 -3.80 -8.66 -32.20
N SER A 195 -2.64 -8.91 -32.82
CA SER A 195 -2.53 -9.52 -34.15
C SER A 195 -2.81 -11.03 -34.10
N SER A 196 -3.47 -11.58 -35.12
CA SER A 196 -3.74 -13.03 -35.23
C SER A 196 -2.96 -13.74 -36.34
N GLU A 197 -2.39 -13.00 -37.30
CA GLU A 197 -1.78 -13.57 -38.52
C GLU A 197 -0.25 -13.55 -38.53
N LEU A 198 0.37 -13.31 -37.38
CA LEU A 198 1.83 -13.25 -37.24
C LEU A 198 2.47 -14.54 -36.67
N ILE A 199 1.66 -15.51 -36.26
CA ILE A 199 2.11 -16.79 -35.69
C ILE A 199 2.32 -17.84 -36.80
N GLY A 200 3.28 -18.74 -36.63
CA GLY A 200 3.59 -19.84 -37.55
C GLY A 200 4.47 -19.45 -38.74
N LYS A 201 5.11 -18.27 -38.67
CA LYS A 201 6.00 -17.77 -39.74
C LYS A 201 7.45 -17.98 -39.32
N ILE A 202 8.28 -18.59 -40.16
CA ILE A 202 9.73 -18.71 -39.87
C ILE A 202 10.42 -17.37 -40.14
N ASN A 203 10.16 -16.80 -41.32
CA ASN A 203 10.63 -15.49 -41.76
C ASN A 203 9.44 -14.54 -41.86
N LEU A 204 9.54 -13.38 -41.22
CA LEU A 204 8.47 -12.38 -41.17
C LEU A 204 8.97 -11.04 -41.73
N ASP A 205 8.41 -10.67 -42.88
CA ASP A 205 8.58 -9.32 -43.43
C ASP A 205 7.44 -8.41 -42.95
N ILE A 206 7.80 -7.30 -42.30
CA ILE A 206 6.88 -6.27 -41.83
C ILE A 206 7.03 -5.06 -42.74
N ARG A 207 5.92 -4.65 -43.35
CA ARG A 207 5.83 -3.54 -44.31
C ARG A 207 4.38 -3.05 -44.38
N ASP A 208 4.20 -1.75 -44.56
CA ASP A 208 2.90 -1.10 -44.81
C ASP A 208 1.82 -1.52 -43.78
N VAL A 209 2.09 -1.22 -42.52
CA VAL A 209 1.25 -1.67 -41.39
C VAL A 209 0.10 -0.71 -41.18
N PHE A 210 -1.12 -1.21 -41.29
CA PHE A 210 -2.33 -0.45 -41.07
C PHE A 210 -2.95 -0.78 -39.71
N LEU A 211 -2.98 0.23 -38.84
CA LEU A 211 -3.42 0.14 -37.45
C LEU A 211 -4.82 0.75 -37.24
N PRO A 212 -5.66 0.10 -36.41
CA PRO A 212 -6.98 0.64 -36.05
C PRO A 212 -6.86 1.80 -35.07
N ASN A 213 -7.94 2.59 -34.92
CA ASN A 213 -8.03 3.64 -33.91
C ASN A 213 -7.68 3.12 -32.51
N ALA A 214 -6.64 3.67 -31.89
CA ALA A 214 -6.12 3.23 -30.61
C ALA A 214 -6.66 4.05 -29.42
N LYS A 215 -7.61 4.96 -29.65
CA LYS A 215 -8.14 5.82 -28.59
C LYS A 215 -8.89 4.97 -27.56
N GLY A 216 -8.55 5.14 -26.28
CA GLY A 216 -9.09 4.32 -25.19
C GLY A 216 -8.58 2.86 -25.19
N LYS A 217 -7.54 2.55 -25.96
CA LYS A 217 -6.81 1.28 -25.87
C LYS A 217 -5.52 1.45 -25.09
N ASP A 218 -5.18 0.42 -24.34
CA ASP A 218 -3.93 0.34 -23.59
C ASP A 218 -2.79 -0.03 -24.55
N PHE A 219 -2.98 -1.06 -25.39
CA PHE A 219 -1.93 -1.56 -26.29
C PHE A 219 -2.46 -2.10 -27.63
N ILE A 220 -1.57 -2.10 -28.62
CA ILE A 220 -1.65 -2.90 -29.84
C ILE A 220 -0.48 -3.89 -29.82
N VAL A 221 -0.78 -5.15 -29.54
CA VAL A 221 0.20 -6.23 -29.38
C VAL A 221 0.41 -6.97 -30.70
N MET A 222 1.62 -6.85 -31.24
CA MET A 222 2.08 -7.53 -32.45
C MET A 222 2.97 -8.70 -32.02
N TYR A 223 2.36 -9.86 -31.80
CA TYR A 223 3.05 -11.06 -31.31
C TYR A 223 3.37 -12.02 -32.45
N SER A 224 4.64 -12.44 -32.57
CA SER A 224 5.06 -13.46 -33.53
C SER A 224 6.07 -14.43 -32.92
N ASP A 225 6.00 -15.69 -33.33
CA ASP A 225 6.96 -16.75 -32.99
C ASP A 225 8.09 -16.89 -34.03
N ALA A 226 8.21 -15.93 -34.96
CA ALA A 226 9.20 -15.95 -36.02
C ALA A 226 10.66 -15.97 -35.54
N ILE A 227 11.51 -16.60 -36.34
CA ILE A 227 12.95 -16.74 -36.09
C ILE A 227 13.71 -15.55 -36.70
N GLU A 228 13.30 -15.12 -37.89
CA GLU A 228 13.85 -13.94 -38.55
C GLU A 228 12.73 -12.93 -38.83
N VAL A 229 12.97 -11.67 -38.47
CA VAL A 229 12.02 -10.57 -38.72
C VAL A 229 12.75 -9.45 -39.45
N THR A 230 12.12 -8.91 -40.50
CA THR A 230 12.64 -7.76 -41.25
C THR A 230 11.60 -6.66 -41.28
N PHE A 231 11.92 -5.51 -40.70
CA PHE A 231 11.19 -4.26 -40.89
C PHE A 231 11.68 -3.61 -42.19
N LYS A 232 10.92 -3.83 -43.27
CA LYS A 232 11.22 -3.29 -44.60
C LYS A 232 10.74 -1.85 -44.72
N ASN A 233 11.24 -1.16 -45.74
CA ASN A 233 10.71 0.14 -46.14
C ASN A 233 9.19 0.06 -46.39
N GLY A 234 8.45 0.98 -45.77
CA GLY A 234 6.99 1.05 -45.84
C GLY A 234 6.44 2.25 -45.07
N ALA A 235 5.16 2.20 -44.71
CA ALA A 235 4.50 3.20 -43.88
C ALA A 235 3.72 2.58 -42.71
N ILE A 236 3.53 3.34 -41.63
CA ILE A 236 2.46 3.08 -40.67
C ILE A 236 1.25 3.90 -41.12
N LEU A 237 0.17 3.22 -41.46
CA LEU A 237 -1.12 3.81 -41.73
C LEU A 237 -1.96 3.74 -40.46
N TYR A 238 -2.72 4.79 -40.15
CA TYR A 238 -3.51 4.84 -38.92
C TYR A 238 -4.91 5.39 -39.19
N ASP A 239 -5.92 4.75 -38.59
CA ASP A 239 -7.31 5.18 -38.63
C ASP A 239 -7.64 6.07 -37.42
N THR A 240 -7.16 7.31 -37.42
CA THR A 240 -7.38 8.27 -36.34
C THR A 240 -8.85 8.63 -36.14
N ASN A 241 -9.68 8.51 -37.20
CA ASN A 241 -11.11 8.86 -37.14
C ASN A 241 -12.04 7.66 -36.93
N ASN A 242 -11.49 6.44 -36.81
CA ASN A 242 -12.25 5.20 -36.61
C ASN A 242 -13.31 4.94 -37.70
N ILE A 243 -12.93 5.11 -38.96
CA ILE A 243 -13.80 4.97 -40.14
C ILE A 243 -13.50 3.72 -40.98
N GLY A 244 -12.62 2.83 -40.52
CA GLY A 244 -12.27 1.57 -41.17
C GLY A 244 -11.30 1.70 -42.36
N ARG A 245 -10.66 2.86 -42.51
CA ARG A 245 -9.63 3.15 -43.53
C ARG A 245 -8.58 4.12 -42.99
N ALA A 246 -7.39 4.11 -43.56
CA ALA A 246 -6.31 5.00 -43.14
C ALA A 246 -6.73 6.46 -43.33
N THR A 247 -6.63 7.26 -42.28
CA THR A 247 -6.82 8.71 -42.33
C THR A 247 -5.50 9.46 -42.24
N ASP A 248 -4.49 8.82 -41.69
CA ASP A 248 -3.18 9.39 -41.45
C ASP A 248 -2.08 8.40 -41.86
N ILE A 249 -1.00 8.96 -42.39
CA ILE A 249 0.29 8.28 -42.55
C ILE A 249 1.16 8.82 -41.43
N ILE A 250 1.68 7.94 -40.57
CA ILE A 250 2.45 8.36 -39.40
C ILE A 250 3.86 8.76 -39.85
N PRO A 251 4.25 10.03 -39.68
CA PRO A 251 5.59 10.48 -40.04
C PRO A 251 6.56 10.15 -38.90
N THR A 252 7.37 9.10 -39.08
CA THR A 252 8.32 8.62 -38.06
C THR A 252 9.55 9.50 -37.89
N SER A 253 9.62 10.62 -38.63
CA SER A 253 10.69 11.62 -38.57
C SER A 253 10.19 13.02 -38.17
N GLN A 254 8.95 13.16 -37.67
CA GLN A 254 8.45 14.47 -37.24
C GLN A 254 8.96 14.85 -35.84
N PRO A 255 9.15 16.15 -35.53
CA PRO A 255 9.44 16.58 -34.16
C PRO A 255 8.37 16.12 -33.16
N TYR A 256 8.78 15.87 -31.91
CA TYR A 256 7.85 15.45 -30.88
C TYR A 256 6.70 16.45 -30.69
N SER A 257 5.49 15.91 -30.61
CA SER A 257 4.27 16.65 -30.32
C SER A 257 3.35 15.79 -29.47
N SER A 258 3.05 16.25 -28.25
CA SER A 258 2.34 15.48 -27.23
C SER A 258 0.95 14.99 -27.63
N ASN A 259 0.30 15.65 -28.59
CA ASN A 259 -1.04 15.32 -29.06
C ASN A 259 -1.08 14.83 -30.52
N SER A 260 0.04 14.32 -31.04
CA SER A 260 0.10 13.78 -32.41
C SER A 260 -0.32 12.30 -32.47
N PRO A 261 -0.81 11.81 -33.64
CA PRO A 261 -1.07 10.39 -33.84
C PRO A 261 0.15 9.49 -33.61
N PHE A 262 1.35 9.98 -33.93
CA PHE A 262 2.61 9.29 -33.63
C PHE A 262 2.82 9.11 -32.12
N THR A 263 2.58 10.17 -31.33
CA THR A 263 2.72 10.14 -29.87
C THR A 263 1.70 9.20 -29.22
N GLU A 264 0.49 9.15 -29.75
CA GLU A 264 -0.49 8.16 -29.30
C GLU A 264 -0.01 6.72 -29.51
N LEU A 265 0.67 6.45 -30.64
CA LEU A 265 1.05 5.10 -31.03
C LEU A 265 2.35 4.59 -30.40
N TYR A 266 3.40 5.41 -30.23
CA TYR A 266 4.70 4.90 -29.74
C TYR A 266 4.59 4.19 -28.38
N GLY A 267 3.70 4.67 -27.50
CA GLY A 267 3.53 4.13 -26.15
C GLY A 267 2.64 2.90 -26.10
N LYS A 268 1.87 2.65 -27.17
CA LYS A 268 0.83 1.60 -27.24
C LYS A 268 1.21 0.43 -28.14
N VAL A 269 1.95 0.68 -29.22
CA VAL A 269 2.36 -0.38 -30.15
C VAL A 269 3.53 -1.14 -29.54
N ILE A 270 3.41 -2.47 -29.49
CA ILE A 270 4.45 -3.35 -29.01
C ILE A 270 4.66 -4.52 -29.97
N TRP A 271 5.91 -4.74 -30.35
CA TRP A 271 6.37 -5.84 -31.18
C TRP A 271 7.06 -6.87 -30.31
N VAL A 272 6.53 -8.10 -30.26
CA VAL A 272 7.01 -9.13 -29.35
C VAL A 272 7.43 -10.37 -30.14
N PHE A 273 8.73 -10.66 -30.09
CA PHE A 273 9.40 -11.71 -30.85
C PHE A 273 10.27 -12.59 -29.94
N PRO A 274 9.69 -13.42 -29.05
CA PRO A 274 10.45 -14.19 -28.07
C PRO A 274 11.46 -15.17 -28.68
N ASN A 275 11.13 -15.69 -29.86
CA ASN A 275 11.91 -16.73 -30.55
C ASN A 275 12.90 -16.16 -31.58
N ALA A 276 12.79 -14.87 -31.90
CA ALA A 276 13.62 -14.27 -32.94
C ALA A 276 15.10 -14.39 -32.57
N LYS A 277 15.90 -14.74 -33.57
CA LYS A 277 17.36 -14.76 -33.53
C LYS A 277 17.96 -13.60 -34.31
N LYS A 278 17.19 -13.04 -35.24
CA LYS A 278 17.59 -11.89 -36.05
C LYS A 278 16.42 -10.95 -36.29
N ILE A 279 16.65 -9.66 -36.04
CA ILE A 279 15.78 -8.56 -36.45
C ILE A 279 16.59 -7.68 -37.41
N THR A 280 16.04 -7.33 -38.57
CA THR A 280 16.68 -6.41 -39.52
C THR A 280 15.82 -5.17 -39.73
N THR A 281 16.42 -3.97 -39.76
CA THR A 281 15.73 -2.74 -40.21
C THR A 281 16.36 -2.23 -41.52
N GLU A 282 15.53 -1.89 -42.50
CA GLU A 282 15.98 -1.47 -43.84
C GLU A 282 15.79 0.03 -44.11
N GLY A 283 16.06 0.90 -43.13
CA GLY A 283 15.83 2.34 -43.24
C GLY A 283 14.46 2.80 -42.76
N TYR A 284 13.60 1.86 -42.37
CA TYR A 284 12.26 2.14 -41.86
C TYR A 284 12.27 2.51 -40.38
N GLY A 285 11.57 3.60 -40.02
CA GLY A 285 11.31 3.96 -38.63
C GLY A 285 10.23 3.05 -38.02
N VAL A 286 10.61 2.22 -37.05
CA VAL A 286 9.68 1.37 -36.31
C VAL A 286 8.91 2.25 -35.32
N VAL A 287 7.59 2.14 -35.28
CA VAL A 287 6.74 2.78 -34.25
C VAL A 287 6.42 1.76 -33.17
N GLY A 288 6.66 2.13 -31.91
CA GLY A 288 6.42 1.27 -30.77
C GLY A 288 7.67 0.57 -30.25
N SER A 289 7.48 -0.17 -29.15
CA SER A 289 8.58 -0.85 -28.47
C SER A 289 8.80 -2.27 -29.00
N VAL A 290 10.04 -2.73 -29.04
CA VAL A 290 10.45 -4.04 -29.58
C VAL A 290 11.02 -4.92 -28.47
N PHE A 291 10.42 -6.08 -28.26
CA PHE A 291 10.84 -7.09 -27.29
C PHE A 291 11.30 -8.35 -28.03
N ALA A 292 12.60 -8.49 -28.20
CA ALA A 292 13.24 -9.61 -28.89
C ALA A 292 14.55 -10.02 -28.16
N PRO A 293 14.46 -10.49 -26.91
CA PRO A 293 15.61 -10.62 -25.99
C PRO A 293 16.71 -11.55 -26.48
N ASN A 294 16.42 -12.41 -27.47
CA ASN A 294 17.34 -13.40 -28.02
C ASN A 294 17.85 -13.05 -29.42
N ALA A 295 17.46 -11.90 -29.96
CA ALA A 295 17.75 -11.53 -31.34
C ALA A 295 18.92 -10.56 -31.45
N VAL A 296 19.71 -10.74 -32.52
CA VAL A 296 20.62 -9.70 -33.00
C VAL A 296 19.81 -8.71 -33.83
N LEU A 297 19.79 -7.44 -33.43
CA LEU A 297 19.23 -6.34 -34.20
C LEU A 297 20.30 -5.80 -35.16
N GLU A 298 20.17 -6.10 -36.45
CA GLU A 298 21.00 -5.57 -37.53
C GLU A 298 20.31 -4.38 -38.18
N THR A 299 20.91 -3.19 -38.09
CA THR A 299 20.29 -1.98 -38.62
C THR A 299 21.00 -1.48 -39.87
N LYS A 300 20.23 -1.01 -40.84
CA LYS A 300 20.70 -0.36 -42.07
C LYS A 300 20.02 1.00 -42.22
N GLY A 301 20.18 1.84 -41.20
CA GLY A 301 19.44 3.09 -41.04
C GLY A 301 18.03 2.91 -40.46
N GLY A 302 17.30 4.03 -40.34
CA GLY A 302 15.96 4.08 -39.73
C GLY A 302 16.02 4.37 -38.23
N SER A 303 14.97 4.04 -37.49
CA SER A 303 14.94 4.26 -36.05
C SER A 303 14.01 3.30 -35.32
N ILE A 304 14.18 3.16 -34.00
CA ILE A 304 13.14 2.64 -33.12
C ILE A 304 12.52 3.82 -32.37
N ASN A 305 11.24 4.07 -32.66
CA ASN A 305 10.42 5.07 -32.00
C ASN A 305 9.62 4.43 -30.85
N GLY A 306 10.36 4.02 -29.83
CA GLY A 306 9.90 3.27 -28.66
C GLY A 306 11.12 2.76 -27.89
N GLN A 307 10.95 1.74 -27.05
CA GLN A 307 12.06 1.07 -26.38
C GLN A 307 12.45 -0.25 -27.07
N ALA A 308 13.72 -0.62 -27.00
CA ALA A 308 14.24 -1.86 -27.57
C ALA A 308 14.83 -2.77 -26.50
N PHE A 309 14.40 -4.02 -26.46
CA PHE A 309 14.89 -5.04 -25.53
C PHE A 309 15.39 -6.23 -26.36
N VAL A 310 16.69 -6.25 -26.67
CA VAL A 310 17.27 -7.11 -27.70
C VAL A 310 18.49 -7.88 -27.21
N GLY A 311 18.79 -9.01 -27.86
CA GLY A 311 19.91 -9.87 -27.49
C GLY A 311 21.28 -9.29 -27.87
N ALA A 312 21.37 -8.60 -29.00
CA ALA A 312 22.57 -7.87 -29.41
C ALA A 312 22.18 -6.77 -30.40
N VAL A 313 23.06 -5.80 -30.63
CA VAL A 313 22.85 -4.72 -31.61
C VAL A 313 24.06 -4.60 -32.52
N GLN A 314 23.82 -4.57 -33.82
CA GLN A 314 24.75 -4.16 -34.86
C GLN A 314 24.17 -2.91 -35.53
N GLN A 315 24.50 -1.76 -34.96
CA GLN A 315 23.96 -0.47 -35.36
C GLN A 315 24.81 0.13 -36.48
N THR A 316 24.20 0.29 -37.67
CA THR A 316 24.83 0.93 -38.83
C THR A 316 23.87 1.81 -39.63
N GLY A 317 24.42 2.58 -40.56
CA GLY A 317 23.62 3.33 -41.55
C GLY A 317 22.87 4.54 -40.97
N GLY A 318 23.33 5.10 -39.85
CA GLY A 318 22.66 6.25 -39.21
C GLY A 318 21.39 5.87 -38.46
N PHE A 319 21.30 4.63 -37.97
CA PHE A 319 20.15 4.18 -37.20
C PHE A 319 20.08 4.84 -35.82
N GLU A 320 18.89 5.21 -35.38
CA GLU A 320 18.65 5.94 -34.13
C GLU A 320 17.75 5.17 -33.14
N PHE A 321 18.10 5.20 -31.86
CA PHE A 321 17.16 4.87 -30.78
C PHE A 321 16.61 6.17 -30.20
N HIS A 322 15.31 6.40 -30.33
CA HIS A 322 14.67 7.62 -29.80
C HIS A 322 14.16 7.44 -28.37
N ASN A 323 14.01 8.56 -27.66
CA ASN A 323 13.49 8.59 -26.29
C ASN A 323 11.96 8.58 -26.21
N PHE A 324 11.37 7.50 -26.72
CA PHE A 324 9.95 7.24 -26.56
C PHE A 324 9.74 6.07 -25.61
N LYS A 325 9.03 6.33 -24.51
CA LYS A 325 8.84 5.33 -23.46
C LYS A 325 7.64 4.44 -23.75
N PHE A 326 7.83 3.15 -23.52
CA PHE A 326 6.74 2.18 -23.45
C PHE A 326 5.81 2.55 -22.29
N ASN A 327 4.50 2.31 -22.45
CA ASN A 327 3.52 2.60 -21.39
C ASN A 327 3.57 1.54 -20.26
N TRP A 328 4.69 1.48 -19.53
CA TRP A 328 4.91 0.53 -18.43
C TRP A 328 3.83 0.58 -17.35
N GLN A 329 3.23 1.74 -17.11
CA GLN A 329 2.17 1.90 -16.11
C GLN A 329 0.90 1.10 -16.44
N HIS A 330 0.58 0.93 -17.73
CA HIS A 330 -0.58 0.18 -18.17
C HIS A 330 -0.26 -1.30 -18.44
N TRP A 331 1.00 -1.64 -18.74
CA TRP A 331 1.37 -3.01 -19.12
C TRP A 331 1.28 -3.96 -17.94
N ASN A 332 0.52 -5.05 -18.12
CA ASN A 332 0.27 -6.04 -17.07
C ASN A 332 -0.29 -5.46 -15.76
N LYS A 333 -0.84 -4.23 -15.76
CA LYS A 333 -1.55 -3.73 -14.59
C LYS A 333 -2.73 -4.68 -14.35
N PRO A 334 -2.71 -5.50 -13.28
CA PRO A 334 -3.83 -6.37 -13.00
C PRO A 334 -5.02 -5.46 -12.81
N SER A 335 -6.15 -5.78 -13.42
CA SER A 335 -7.37 -5.08 -13.04
C SER A 335 -7.58 -5.32 -11.53
N THR A 336 -7.80 -4.24 -10.78
CA THR A 336 -7.93 -4.28 -9.32
C THR A 336 -9.32 -3.83 -8.90
N GLY A 337 -9.65 -4.08 -7.64
CA GLY A 337 -10.77 -3.49 -6.94
C GLY A 337 -10.47 -3.42 -5.45
N LYS A 338 -11.46 -3.03 -4.64
CA LYS A 338 -11.32 -2.92 -3.18
C LYS A 338 -12.45 -3.64 -2.47
N VAL A 339 -12.21 -3.94 -1.20
CA VAL A 339 -13.27 -4.30 -0.25
C VAL A 339 -13.35 -3.23 0.83
N LYS A 340 -14.57 -2.82 1.15
CA LYS A 340 -14.89 -1.97 2.29
C LYS A 340 -15.74 -2.77 3.26
N ILE A 341 -15.38 -2.78 4.54
CA ILE A 341 -16.16 -3.43 5.58
C ILE A 341 -16.83 -2.39 6.47
N LYS A 342 -18.01 -2.71 6.98
CA LYS A 342 -18.71 -1.98 8.04
C LYS A 342 -19.05 -2.90 9.19
N LYS A 343 -18.49 -2.61 10.37
CA LYS A 343 -18.57 -3.44 11.57
C LYS A 343 -19.61 -2.89 12.54
N VAL A 344 -20.53 -3.77 12.94
CA VAL A 344 -21.68 -3.41 13.79
C VAL A 344 -21.90 -4.43 14.91
N ASP A 345 -22.69 -4.06 15.92
CA ASP A 345 -23.25 -5.00 16.91
C ASP A 345 -24.29 -5.89 16.24
N SER A 346 -24.18 -7.22 16.39
CA SER A 346 -25.09 -8.19 15.76
C SER A 346 -26.56 -8.03 16.16
N ASN A 347 -26.85 -7.37 17.29
CA ASN A 347 -28.21 -7.12 17.76
C ASN A 347 -28.65 -5.65 17.55
N ASN A 348 -27.76 -4.78 17.08
CA ASN A 348 -28.06 -3.37 16.81
C ASN A 348 -27.14 -2.82 15.71
N ASP A 349 -27.63 -2.84 14.47
CA ASP A 349 -26.89 -2.37 13.30
C ASP A 349 -26.52 -0.87 13.33
N ASN A 350 -27.18 -0.06 14.16
CA ASN A 350 -26.83 1.36 14.33
C ASN A 350 -25.64 1.58 15.28
N LYS A 351 -25.14 0.51 15.91
CA LYS A 351 -24.01 0.56 16.83
C LYS A 351 -22.75 0.09 16.11
N GLU A 352 -22.03 1.06 15.56
CA GLU A 352 -20.77 0.87 14.84
C GLU A 352 -19.63 0.48 15.80
N LEU A 353 -18.73 -0.41 15.35
CA LEU A 353 -17.68 -0.98 16.19
C LEU A 353 -16.28 -0.65 15.68
N MET A 354 -15.57 0.17 16.43
CA MET A 354 -14.15 0.51 16.20
C MET A 354 -13.20 -0.59 16.67
N GLY A 355 -12.08 -0.74 15.98
CA GLY A 355 -10.93 -1.53 16.40
C GLY A 355 -11.00 -3.02 16.10
N ALA A 356 -11.97 -3.48 15.29
CA ALA A 356 -11.91 -4.83 14.74
C ALA A 356 -10.73 -4.94 13.77
N LYS A 357 -9.91 -5.98 13.88
CA LYS A 357 -8.81 -6.24 12.95
C LYS A 357 -9.11 -7.46 12.09
N PHE A 358 -8.99 -7.29 10.78
CA PHE A 358 -9.12 -8.36 9.80
C PHE A 358 -7.83 -8.56 9.03
N GLN A 359 -7.55 -9.82 8.70
CA GLN A 359 -6.60 -10.18 7.66
C GLN A 359 -7.36 -10.50 6.37
N ILE A 360 -6.77 -10.13 5.24
CA ILE A 360 -7.23 -10.48 3.89
C ILE A 360 -6.32 -11.60 3.39
N GLU A 361 -6.87 -12.79 3.24
CA GLU A 361 -6.18 -13.97 2.70
C GLU A 361 -6.54 -14.17 1.22
N ASP A 362 -5.54 -14.49 0.38
CA ASP A 362 -5.75 -14.92 -1.00
C ASP A 362 -6.20 -16.39 -1.10
N SER A 363 -6.40 -16.90 -2.32
CA SER A 363 -6.80 -18.30 -2.56
C SER A 363 -5.78 -19.34 -2.07
N ASN A 364 -4.52 -18.94 -1.85
CA ASN A 364 -3.45 -19.78 -1.30
C ASN A 364 -3.31 -19.61 0.21
N LYS A 365 -4.23 -18.88 0.88
CA LYS A 365 -4.20 -18.54 2.30
C LYS A 365 -3.01 -17.66 2.71
N LYS A 366 -2.41 -16.94 1.75
CA LYS A 366 -1.39 -15.94 2.05
C LYS A 366 -2.07 -14.64 2.47
N VAL A 367 -1.60 -14.03 3.56
CA VAL A 367 -2.05 -12.71 3.99
C VAL A 367 -1.53 -11.65 3.00
N VAL A 368 -2.44 -10.91 2.39
CA VAL A 368 -2.15 -9.87 1.38
C VAL A 368 -2.59 -8.48 1.81
N GLY A 369 -3.26 -8.36 2.95
CA GLY A 369 -3.68 -7.08 3.51
C GLY A 369 -4.27 -7.22 4.90
N GLU A 370 -4.40 -6.08 5.57
CA GLU A 370 -5.02 -5.98 6.89
C GLU A 370 -6.00 -4.79 6.90
N LEU A 371 -7.05 -4.89 7.69
CA LEU A 371 -8.05 -3.85 7.90
C LEU A 371 -8.23 -3.63 9.39
N VAL A 372 -8.35 -2.37 9.80
CA VAL A 372 -8.71 -1.99 11.18
C VAL A 372 -9.86 -1.01 11.12
N THR A 373 -10.97 -1.31 11.78
CA THR A 373 -12.15 -0.43 11.72
C THR A 373 -11.96 0.85 12.51
N ASP A 374 -12.35 1.95 11.92
CA ASP A 374 -12.29 3.29 12.49
C ASP A 374 -13.47 3.60 13.43
N GLY A 375 -13.59 4.86 13.86
CA GLY A 375 -14.65 5.31 14.77
C GLY A 375 -16.07 5.15 14.21
N GLN A 376 -16.23 5.03 12.90
CA GLN A 376 -17.48 4.80 12.19
C GLN A 376 -17.69 3.30 11.91
N GLY A 377 -16.81 2.44 12.44
CA GLY A 377 -16.81 1.01 12.21
C GLY A 377 -16.43 0.63 10.78
N GLU A 378 -15.80 1.52 10.01
CA GLU A 378 -15.47 1.29 8.61
C GLU A 378 -13.99 1.01 8.41
N ALA A 379 -13.65 0.18 7.43
CA ALA A 379 -12.29 0.01 6.94
C ALA A 379 -12.31 -0.33 5.45
N ILE A 380 -11.34 0.18 4.69
CA ILE A 380 -11.22 -0.07 3.25
C ILE A 380 -9.83 -0.62 2.91
N SER A 381 -9.77 -1.60 2.02
CA SER A 381 -8.51 -2.18 1.57
C SER A 381 -7.75 -1.25 0.63
N LYS A 382 -6.46 -1.53 0.46
CA LYS A 382 -5.72 -1.11 -0.74
C LYS A 382 -6.30 -1.79 -1.98
N GLU A 383 -5.84 -1.38 -3.16
CA GLU A 383 -6.13 -2.08 -4.42
C GLU A 383 -5.71 -3.55 -4.33
N LEU A 384 -6.64 -4.45 -4.63
CA LEU A 384 -6.43 -5.90 -4.68
C LEU A 384 -6.68 -6.38 -6.11
N PRO A 385 -5.87 -7.30 -6.65
CA PRO A 385 -6.17 -7.95 -7.93
C PRO A 385 -7.57 -8.58 -7.93
N ILE A 386 -8.26 -8.58 -9.07
CA ILE A 386 -9.53 -9.31 -9.23
C ILE A 386 -9.36 -10.77 -8.83
N GLY A 387 -10.29 -11.27 -8.01
CA GLY A 387 -10.23 -12.63 -7.51
C GLY A 387 -11.06 -12.85 -6.26
N ASN A 388 -11.02 -14.07 -5.75
CA ASN A 388 -11.68 -14.43 -4.49
C ASN A 388 -10.69 -14.31 -3.34
N TYR A 389 -11.14 -13.68 -2.27
CA TYR A 389 -10.40 -13.47 -1.03
C TYR A 389 -11.23 -13.92 0.16
N THR A 390 -10.54 -14.12 1.28
CA THR A 390 -11.17 -14.45 2.55
C THR A 390 -10.78 -13.42 3.60
N LEU A 391 -11.79 -12.80 4.22
CA LEU A 391 -11.61 -11.94 5.38
C LEU A 391 -11.67 -12.80 6.65
N VAL A 392 -10.67 -12.65 7.51
CA VAL A 392 -10.56 -13.36 8.79
C VAL A 392 -10.43 -12.33 9.89
N GLU A 393 -11.39 -12.27 10.82
CA GLU A 393 -11.26 -11.43 12.00
C GLU A 393 -10.21 -12.05 12.93
N VAL A 394 -9.13 -11.30 13.20
CA VAL A 394 -8.03 -11.74 14.07
C VAL A 394 -8.07 -11.07 15.44
N GLU A 395 -8.75 -9.93 15.55
CA GLU A 395 -8.98 -9.24 16.82
C GLU A 395 -10.38 -8.62 16.81
N ALA A 396 -11.19 -8.98 17.81
CA ALA A 396 -12.54 -8.45 17.97
C ALA A 396 -12.51 -7.02 18.56
N PRO A 397 -13.53 -6.19 18.29
CA PRO A 397 -13.75 -4.96 19.05
C PRO A 397 -13.81 -5.22 20.55
N LYS A 398 -13.33 -4.26 21.34
CA LYS A 398 -13.35 -4.36 22.81
C LYS A 398 -14.77 -4.63 23.33
N GLY A 399 -14.93 -5.71 24.11
CA GLY A 399 -16.22 -6.10 24.69
C GLY A 399 -17.11 -6.94 23.76
N TYR A 400 -16.56 -7.46 22.66
CA TYR A 400 -17.27 -8.34 21.71
C TYR A 400 -16.57 -9.69 21.57
N GLU A 401 -17.34 -10.70 21.21
CA GLU A 401 -16.83 -12.03 20.85
C GLU A 401 -16.13 -11.96 19.49
N LEU A 402 -15.02 -12.70 19.33
CA LEU A 402 -14.31 -12.84 18.05
C LEU A 402 -15.15 -13.66 17.07
N LEU A 403 -15.31 -13.15 15.85
CA LEU A 403 -15.99 -13.86 14.77
C LEU A 403 -15.13 -15.05 14.31
N LYS A 404 -15.66 -16.26 14.49
CA LYS A 404 -14.98 -17.50 14.07
C LYS A 404 -15.18 -17.81 12.58
N ASP A 405 -16.29 -17.36 12.02
CA ASP A 405 -16.64 -17.61 10.64
C ASP A 405 -15.81 -16.72 9.71
N LYS A 406 -15.23 -17.35 8.68
CA LYS A 406 -14.51 -16.65 7.62
C LYS A 406 -15.49 -16.10 6.59
N ILE A 407 -15.19 -14.93 6.04
CA ILE A 407 -16.07 -14.27 5.06
C ILE A 407 -15.39 -14.26 3.70
N THR A 408 -16.01 -14.88 2.70
CA THR A 408 -15.50 -14.86 1.33
C THR A 408 -15.99 -13.62 0.59
N VAL A 409 -15.09 -12.96 -0.14
CA VAL A 409 -15.41 -11.80 -0.99
C VAL A 409 -14.79 -11.98 -2.37
N LYS A 410 -15.53 -11.64 -3.43
CA LYS A 410 -15.01 -11.57 -4.79
C LYS A 410 -14.74 -10.12 -5.16
N ILE A 411 -13.49 -9.78 -5.41
CA ILE A 411 -13.07 -8.47 -5.90
C ILE A 411 -13.32 -8.40 -7.41
N GLU A 412 -13.97 -7.33 -7.86
CA GLU A 412 -14.28 -7.08 -9.27
C GLU A 412 -13.55 -5.83 -9.79
N LYS A 413 -13.50 -5.67 -11.12
CA LYS A 413 -12.74 -4.61 -11.77
C LYS A 413 -13.28 -3.22 -11.41
N ASP A 414 -12.41 -2.33 -10.92
CA ASP A 414 -12.69 -0.92 -10.65
C ASP A 414 -13.90 -0.70 -9.71
N THR A 415 -14.20 -1.69 -8.86
CA THR A 415 -15.31 -1.61 -7.88
C THR A 415 -14.81 -1.58 -6.44
N VAL A 416 -15.66 -1.05 -5.55
CA VAL A 416 -15.54 -1.21 -4.10
C VAL A 416 -16.66 -2.13 -3.63
N VAL A 417 -16.31 -3.33 -3.19
CA VAL A 417 -17.28 -4.30 -2.66
C VAL A 417 -17.52 -3.99 -1.19
N GLU A 418 -18.76 -3.65 -0.82
CA GLU A 418 -19.12 -3.30 0.55
C GLU A 418 -19.70 -4.51 1.31
N ILE A 419 -19.22 -4.76 2.53
CA ILE A 419 -19.67 -5.89 3.38
C ILE A 419 -19.98 -5.39 4.79
N LYS A 420 -21.18 -5.71 5.29
CA LYS A 420 -21.55 -5.49 6.69
C LYS A 420 -21.26 -6.74 7.53
N ILE A 421 -20.58 -6.58 8.66
CA ILE A 421 -20.13 -7.69 9.52
C ILE A 421 -20.53 -7.42 10.97
N GLY A 422 -21.34 -8.29 11.57
CA GLY A 422 -21.80 -8.18 12.97
C GLY A 422 -20.93 -8.96 13.97
N ASN A 423 -20.66 -8.40 15.16
CA ASN A 423 -20.13 -9.17 16.30
C ASN A 423 -21.14 -9.19 17.45
N LYS A 424 -21.18 -10.32 18.15
CA LYS A 424 -21.99 -10.48 19.36
C LYS A 424 -21.29 -9.83 20.55
N LYS A 425 -22.02 -8.98 21.28
CA LYS A 425 -21.52 -8.34 22.51
C LYS A 425 -21.25 -9.42 23.58
N LEU A 426 -20.11 -9.32 24.26
CA LEU A 426 -19.85 -10.13 25.45
C LEU A 426 -20.84 -9.75 26.57
N PRO A 427 -21.18 -10.70 27.47
CA PRO A 427 -21.92 -10.38 28.67
C PRO A 427 -21.22 -9.30 29.49
N ASP A 428 -21.99 -8.39 30.08
CA ASP A 428 -21.43 -7.38 30.97
C ASP A 428 -20.83 -8.07 32.22
N PRO A 429 -19.64 -7.64 32.71
CA PRO A 429 -19.02 -8.24 33.89
C PRO A 429 -19.85 -8.00 35.15
N MET A 430 -19.91 -9.00 36.02
CA MET A 430 -20.70 -9.01 37.25
C MET A 430 -19.81 -9.19 38.50
N GLY A 431 -20.36 -8.92 39.67
CA GLY A 431 -19.73 -9.16 40.97
C GLY A 431 -20.76 -9.17 42.11
N LYS A 432 -20.27 -9.32 43.35
CA LYS A 432 -21.12 -9.37 44.55
C LYS A 432 -20.59 -8.50 45.68
N MET A 433 -21.44 -8.20 46.65
CA MET A 433 -21.04 -7.60 47.92
C MET A 433 -21.49 -8.49 49.09
N LYS A 434 -20.71 -8.45 50.18
CA LYS A 434 -21.00 -9.09 51.46
C LYS A 434 -21.05 -8.05 52.56
N LEU A 435 -22.17 -7.94 53.24
CA LEU A 435 -22.35 -7.11 54.43
C LEU A 435 -22.02 -7.91 55.69
N VAL A 436 -21.25 -7.34 56.60
CA VAL A 436 -21.00 -7.86 57.95
C VAL A 436 -21.39 -6.80 58.98
N LYS A 437 -22.40 -7.12 59.80
CA LYS A 437 -22.97 -6.20 60.79
C LYS A 437 -22.44 -6.50 62.19
N VAL A 438 -21.96 -5.46 62.85
CA VAL A 438 -21.40 -5.56 64.21
C VAL A 438 -21.91 -4.46 65.14
N ASP A 439 -21.69 -4.65 66.43
CA ASP A 439 -21.77 -3.60 67.44
C ASP A 439 -20.60 -2.61 67.27
N THR A 440 -20.86 -1.31 67.46
CA THR A 440 -19.83 -0.27 67.33
C THR A 440 -18.80 -0.31 68.46
N GLU A 441 -19.20 -0.67 69.68
CA GLU A 441 -18.34 -0.76 70.87
C GLU A 441 -17.67 -2.14 70.98
N ASP A 442 -18.38 -3.21 70.61
CA ASP A 442 -17.83 -4.57 70.53
C ASP A 442 -17.86 -5.14 69.10
N LYS A 443 -16.80 -4.90 68.33
CA LYS A 443 -16.69 -5.33 66.92
C LYS A 443 -16.66 -6.85 66.71
N ASN A 444 -16.58 -7.66 67.79
CA ASN A 444 -16.70 -9.11 67.74
C ASN A 444 -18.16 -9.57 67.86
N LYS A 445 -19.03 -8.73 68.44
CA LYS A 445 -20.45 -8.99 68.55
C LYS A 445 -21.13 -8.77 67.20
N LYS A 446 -21.55 -9.87 66.57
CA LYS A 446 -22.29 -9.89 65.31
C LYS A 446 -23.78 -9.61 65.53
N LEU A 447 -24.39 -8.87 64.61
CA LEU A 447 -25.78 -8.42 64.74
C LEU A 447 -26.66 -8.98 63.64
N ALA A 448 -27.60 -9.83 64.02
CA ALA A 448 -28.61 -10.39 63.12
C ALA A 448 -29.81 -9.44 62.93
N GLY A 449 -30.48 -9.55 61.79
CA GLY A 449 -31.76 -8.90 61.52
C GLY A 449 -31.70 -7.46 61.03
N ALA A 450 -30.51 -6.88 60.83
CA ALA A 450 -30.39 -5.62 60.09
C ALA A 450 -30.87 -5.81 58.65
N LYS A 451 -31.72 -4.90 58.15
CA LYS A 451 -32.19 -4.89 56.75
C LYS A 451 -31.64 -3.68 56.02
N PHE A 452 -31.03 -3.92 54.88
CA PHE A 452 -30.49 -2.90 53.98
C PHE A 452 -31.14 -2.98 52.62
N GLN A 453 -31.40 -1.83 52.01
CA GLN A 453 -31.70 -1.70 50.58
C GLN A 453 -30.42 -1.38 49.81
N ILE A 454 -30.28 -1.98 48.62
CA ILE A 454 -29.21 -1.70 47.67
C ILE A 454 -29.77 -0.74 46.63
N GLU A 455 -29.25 0.48 46.58
CA GLU A 455 -29.59 1.49 45.59
C GLU A 455 -28.49 1.60 44.51
N ASP A 456 -28.90 1.72 43.24
CA ASP A 456 -27.99 2.04 42.13
C ASP A 456 -27.63 3.55 42.09
N ALA A 457 -26.79 3.94 41.12
CA ALA A 457 -26.37 5.33 40.93
C ALA A 457 -27.54 6.31 40.68
N ASN A 458 -28.72 5.83 40.25
CA ASN A 458 -29.93 6.61 40.04
C ASN A 458 -30.86 6.58 41.26
N LYS A 459 -30.41 6.06 42.40
CA LYS A 459 -31.19 5.88 43.64
C LYS A 459 -32.36 4.91 43.49
N LYS A 460 -32.33 4.04 42.48
CA LYS A 460 -33.34 2.98 42.32
C LYS A 460 -32.96 1.80 43.22
N VAL A 461 -33.91 1.29 43.99
CA VAL A 461 -33.72 0.06 44.78
C VAL A 461 -33.68 -1.14 43.83
N ILE A 462 -32.58 -1.89 43.87
CA ILE A 462 -32.32 -3.04 43.00
C ILE A 462 -32.16 -4.36 43.76
N GLY A 463 -32.16 -4.31 45.09
CA GLY A 463 -32.04 -5.49 45.94
C GLY A 463 -32.12 -5.15 47.43
N GLU A 464 -32.15 -6.20 48.24
CA GLU A 464 -32.18 -6.10 49.70
C GLU A 464 -31.20 -7.10 50.33
N LEU A 465 -30.69 -6.78 51.50
CA LEU A 465 -29.81 -7.62 52.32
C LEU A 465 -30.38 -7.70 53.73
N VAL A 466 -30.52 -8.91 54.26
CA VAL A 466 -30.91 -9.14 55.65
C VAL A 466 -29.83 -9.97 56.32
N THR A 467 -29.28 -9.43 57.40
CA THR A 467 -28.17 -10.07 58.12
C THR A 467 -28.64 -11.29 58.90
N ASP A 468 -27.93 -12.39 58.74
CA ASP A 468 -28.22 -13.67 59.37
C ASP A 468 -27.73 -13.76 60.83
N GLY A 469 -27.80 -14.95 61.43
CA GLY A 469 -27.33 -15.18 62.82
C GLY A 469 -25.84 -14.91 63.06
N GLN A 470 -25.02 -14.88 62.02
CA GLN A 470 -23.60 -14.49 62.07
C GLN A 470 -23.39 -13.00 61.73
N GLY A 471 -24.48 -12.26 61.56
CA GLY A 471 -24.49 -10.86 61.16
C GLY A 471 -24.08 -10.65 59.71
N GLU A 472 -24.18 -11.66 58.85
CA GLU A 472 -23.71 -11.59 57.47
C GLU A 472 -24.87 -11.59 56.46
N ALA A 473 -24.68 -10.93 55.30
CA ALA A 473 -25.60 -11.00 54.16
C ALA A 473 -24.83 -10.86 52.85
N ILE A 474 -25.21 -11.59 51.80
CA ILE A 474 -24.55 -11.55 50.48
C ILE A 474 -25.57 -11.19 49.40
N SER A 475 -25.19 -10.31 48.47
CA SER A 475 -26.06 -9.89 47.36
C SER A 475 -26.19 -10.97 46.27
N LYS A 476 -27.19 -10.80 45.39
CA LYS A 476 -27.18 -11.42 44.06
C LYS A 476 -26.01 -10.87 43.23
N GLU A 477 -25.75 -11.48 42.07
CA GLU A 477 -24.85 -10.90 41.07
C GLU A 477 -25.37 -9.52 40.64
N LEU A 478 -24.47 -8.55 40.65
CA LEU A 478 -24.72 -7.17 40.27
C LEU A 478 -23.71 -6.75 39.19
N PRO A 479 -24.10 -5.91 38.21
CA PRO A 479 -23.13 -5.28 37.32
C PRO A 479 -22.01 -4.58 38.09
N ILE A 480 -20.81 -4.53 37.52
CA ILE A 480 -19.74 -3.72 38.13
C ILE A 480 -20.18 -2.25 38.22
N GLY A 481 -19.93 -1.60 39.35
CA GLY A 481 -20.41 -0.24 39.54
C GLY A 481 -20.46 0.22 40.99
N ASN A 482 -20.91 1.47 41.16
CA ASN A 482 -21.11 2.07 42.48
C ASN A 482 -22.56 1.92 42.91
N TYR A 483 -22.75 1.50 44.16
CA TYR A 483 -24.03 1.31 44.81
C TYR A 483 -24.02 1.98 46.18
N SER A 484 -25.21 2.16 46.76
CA SER A 484 -25.37 2.62 48.13
C SER A 484 -26.19 1.63 48.94
N LEU A 485 -25.75 1.34 50.15
CA LEU A 485 -26.47 0.57 51.15
C LEU A 485 -27.20 1.52 52.10
N VAL A 486 -28.50 1.33 52.23
CA VAL A 486 -29.37 2.13 53.12
C VAL A 486 -29.96 1.20 54.18
N GLU A 487 -29.62 1.41 55.45
CA GLU A 487 -30.25 0.64 56.53
C GLU A 487 -31.69 1.11 56.71
N VAL A 488 -32.64 0.21 56.49
CA VAL A 488 -34.08 0.51 56.62
C VAL A 488 -34.67 -0.08 57.91
N GLU A 489 -33.99 -1.07 58.50
CA GLU A 489 -34.37 -1.66 59.78
C GLU A 489 -33.09 -2.03 60.55
N ALA A 490 -32.92 -1.47 61.74
CA ALA A 490 -31.80 -1.77 62.63
C ALA A 490 -32.00 -3.13 63.32
N PRO A 491 -30.92 -3.82 63.73
CA PRO A 491 -31.01 -4.93 64.67
C PRO A 491 -31.78 -4.53 65.95
N LYS A 492 -32.51 -5.49 66.53
CA LYS A 492 -33.28 -5.24 67.76
C LYS A 492 -32.37 -4.73 68.88
N GLY A 493 -32.73 -3.57 69.46
CA GLY A 493 -31.97 -2.92 70.54
C GLY A 493 -30.81 -2.05 70.08
N TYR A 494 -30.72 -1.74 68.79
CA TYR A 494 -29.70 -0.88 68.20
C TYR A 494 -30.31 0.34 67.52
N GLU A 495 -29.55 1.43 67.48
CA GLU A 495 -29.90 2.64 66.73
C GLU A 495 -29.84 2.37 65.22
N LEU A 496 -30.79 2.93 64.46
CA LEU A 496 -30.80 2.89 63.00
C LEU A 496 -29.73 3.82 62.42
N LEU A 497 -28.93 3.30 61.48
CA LEU A 497 -27.96 4.10 60.75
C LEU A 497 -28.68 5.10 59.83
N LYS A 498 -28.35 6.39 59.97
CA LYS A 498 -28.96 7.46 59.16
C LYS A 498 -28.24 7.69 57.82
N ASP A 499 -26.93 7.42 57.80
CA ASP A 499 -26.10 7.66 56.64
C ASP A 499 -26.10 6.45 55.70
N LYS A 500 -26.08 6.72 54.39
CA LYS A 500 -25.92 5.69 53.37
C LYS A 500 -24.46 5.29 53.26
N ILE A 501 -24.19 4.01 53.01
CA ILE A 501 -22.83 3.50 52.83
C ILE A 501 -22.56 3.24 51.36
N ALA A 502 -21.58 3.93 50.78
CA ALA A 502 -21.16 3.69 49.40
C ALA A 502 -20.35 2.39 49.30
N VAL A 503 -20.63 1.61 48.26
CA VAL A 503 -19.90 0.38 47.92
C VAL A 503 -19.66 0.32 46.42
N LYS A 504 -18.44 -0.06 46.03
CA LYS A 504 -18.09 -0.32 44.64
C LYS A 504 -18.00 -1.82 44.44
N VAL A 505 -18.87 -2.38 43.61
CA VAL A 505 -18.81 -3.79 43.18
C VAL A 505 -17.76 -3.92 42.08
N GLU A 506 -16.83 -4.85 42.27
CA GLU A 506 -15.74 -5.12 41.35
C GLU A 506 -15.91 -6.48 40.68
N LYS A 507 -15.30 -6.64 39.50
CA LYS A 507 -15.47 -7.83 38.66
C LYS A 507 -14.99 -9.08 39.38
N ASP A 508 -15.81 -10.14 39.38
CA ASP A 508 -15.50 -11.48 39.88
C ASP A 508 -15.03 -11.51 41.35
N VAL A 509 -15.36 -10.49 42.15
CA VAL A 509 -14.98 -10.37 43.57
C VAL A 509 -16.24 -10.24 44.44
N VAL A 510 -16.17 -10.79 45.66
CA VAL A 510 -17.13 -10.52 46.73
C VAL A 510 -16.55 -9.41 47.60
N VAL A 511 -17.05 -8.18 47.46
CA VAL A 511 -16.58 -7.03 48.23
C VAL A 511 -17.20 -7.06 49.62
N GLU A 512 -16.38 -7.26 50.66
CA GLU A 512 -16.85 -7.27 52.05
C GLU A 512 -16.91 -5.86 52.65
N ILE A 513 -18.04 -5.50 53.24
CA ILE A 513 -18.26 -4.22 53.95
C ILE A 513 -18.69 -4.51 55.38
N LYS A 514 -17.97 -3.96 56.35
CA LYS A 514 -18.28 -4.08 57.78
C LYS A 514 -18.96 -2.81 58.30
N ILE A 515 -20.18 -2.91 58.82
CA ILE A 515 -21.00 -1.78 59.29
C ILE A 515 -21.37 -1.94 60.78
N GLY A 516 -21.08 -0.92 61.60
CA GLY A 516 -21.36 -0.88 63.05
C GLY A 516 -22.69 -0.20 63.38
N ASN A 517 -23.45 -0.69 64.36
CA ASN A 517 -24.57 0.05 64.97
C ASN A 517 -24.29 0.25 66.46
N LYS A 518 -24.72 1.41 66.95
CA LYS A 518 -24.65 1.75 68.37
C LYS A 518 -25.81 1.09 69.11
N LYS A 519 -25.52 0.41 70.22
CA LYS A 519 -26.54 -0.18 71.09
C LYS A 519 -27.36 0.94 71.73
N LEU A 520 -28.69 0.80 71.77
CA LEU A 520 -29.55 1.70 72.52
C LEU A 520 -29.25 1.60 74.03
N PRO A 521 -29.39 2.70 74.79
CA PRO A 521 -29.31 2.65 76.24
C PRO A 521 -30.32 1.64 76.79
N ASP A 522 -29.91 0.86 77.79
CA ASP A 522 -30.85 -0.03 78.48
C ASP A 522 -31.97 0.82 79.12
N PRO A 523 -33.25 0.42 79.00
CA PRO A 523 -34.35 1.21 79.54
C PRO A 523 -34.21 1.36 81.07
N MET A 524 -34.05 2.60 81.55
CA MET A 524 -33.98 2.90 82.98
C MET A 524 -35.39 3.00 83.59
N GLY A 525 -35.65 2.26 84.66
CA GLY A 525 -36.86 2.40 85.47
C GLY A 525 -36.75 3.55 86.48
N LYS A 526 -37.90 4.11 86.90
CA LYS A 526 -37.98 5.04 88.04
C LYS A 526 -38.54 4.31 89.26
N MET A 527 -37.93 4.52 90.43
CA MET A 527 -38.43 4.01 91.71
C MET A 527 -38.98 5.19 92.54
N LYS A 528 -40.16 5.02 93.13
CA LYS A 528 -40.71 5.94 94.14
C LYS A 528 -40.89 5.20 95.44
N LEU A 529 -40.19 5.65 96.48
CA LEU A 529 -40.32 5.15 97.84
C LEU A 529 -41.20 6.11 98.63
N VAL A 530 -42.20 5.59 99.34
CA VAL A 530 -43.02 6.36 100.29
C VAL A 530 -42.88 5.68 101.65
N LYS A 531 -42.22 6.34 102.60
CA LYS A 531 -42.08 5.81 103.95
C LYS A 531 -43.21 6.31 104.84
N VAL A 532 -43.89 5.38 105.49
CA VAL A 532 -45.04 5.64 106.37
C VAL A 532 -44.81 5.04 107.75
N ASP A 533 -45.60 5.51 108.71
CA ASP A 533 -45.71 4.96 110.06
C ASP A 533 -46.39 3.57 110.04
N THR A 534 -46.00 2.70 110.96
CA THR A 534 -46.54 1.33 111.05
C THR A 534 -47.95 1.29 111.64
N GLY A 535 -48.29 2.23 112.52
CA GLY A 535 -49.62 2.36 113.13
C GLY A 535 -50.59 3.24 112.33
N ASP A 536 -50.08 4.09 111.44
CA ASP A 536 -50.88 4.93 110.54
C ASP A 536 -50.22 5.08 109.16
N LYS A 537 -50.77 4.37 108.17
CA LYS A 537 -50.25 4.38 106.80
C LYS A 537 -50.43 5.72 106.06
N ASN A 538 -51.22 6.66 106.60
CA ASN A 538 -51.39 7.99 106.01
C ASN A 538 -50.35 8.99 106.52
N LYS A 539 -49.68 8.69 107.65
CA LYS A 539 -48.61 9.52 108.20
C LYS A 539 -47.28 9.23 107.51
N LYS A 540 -46.87 10.15 106.62
CA LYS A 540 -45.59 10.09 105.91
C LYS A 540 -44.43 10.52 106.82
N LEU A 541 -43.29 9.85 106.68
CA LEU A 541 -42.09 10.08 107.49
C LEU A 541 -40.96 10.64 106.63
N ALA A 542 -40.56 11.87 106.92
CA ALA A 542 -39.41 12.54 106.30
C ALA A 542 -38.09 12.18 107.00
N GLY A 543 -36.98 12.27 106.27
CA GLY A 543 -35.61 12.11 106.77
C GLY A 543 -35.09 10.68 106.88
N ALA A 544 -35.86 9.67 106.45
CA ALA A 544 -35.40 8.28 106.44
C ALA A 544 -34.42 8.05 105.28
N LYS A 545 -33.25 7.46 105.56
CA LYS A 545 -32.20 7.18 104.58
C LYS A 545 -32.23 5.72 104.15
N PHE A 546 -32.16 5.46 102.85
CA PHE A 546 -32.14 4.13 102.24
C PHE A 546 -30.95 4.02 101.29
N GLN A 547 -30.31 2.86 101.27
CA GLN A 547 -29.39 2.44 100.22
C GLN A 547 -30.09 1.47 99.29
N ILE A 548 -29.92 1.67 97.99
CA ILE A 548 -30.38 0.76 96.94
C ILE A 548 -29.19 -0.11 96.57
N GLU A 549 -29.32 -1.42 96.74
CA GLU A 549 -28.31 -2.39 96.34
C GLU A 549 -28.76 -3.19 95.12
N ASP A 550 -27.81 -3.54 94.25
CA ASP A 550 -28.05 -4.52 93.19
C ASP A 550 -28.05 -5.96 93.74
N ALA A 551 -28.32 -6.96 92.89
CA ALA A 551 -28.37 -8.37 93.28
C ALA A 551 -27.03 -8.91 93.84
N ASN A 552 -25.92 -8.20 93.63
CA ASN A 552 -24.60 -8.53 94.14
C ASN A 552 -24.24 -7.74 95.41
N LYS A 553 -25.22 -7.07 96.04
CA LYS A 553 -25.04 -6.20 97.22
C LYS A 553 -24.16 -4.98 97.00
N LYS A 554 -24.00 -4.52 95.75
CA LYS A 554 -23.30 -3.27 95.47
C LYS A 554 -24.28 -2.11 95.62
N VAL A 555 -23.92 -1.09 96.38
CA VAL A 555 -24.72 0.14 96.49
C VAL A 555 -24.73 0.86 95.13
N VAL A 556 -25.93 1.04 94.58
CA VAL A 556 -26.19 1.67 93.26
C VAL A 556 -27.01 2.95 93.36
N GLY A 557 -27.44 3.33 94.56
CA GLY A 557 -28.10 4.61 94.83
C GLY A 557 -28.43 4.80 96.30
N GLU A 558 -28.74 6.04 96.67
CA GLU A 558 -29.24 6.39 97.99
C GLU A 558 -30.50 7.25 97.86
N LEU A 559 -31.44 7.09 98.78
CA LEU A 559 -32.68 7.86 98.85
C LEU A 559 -32.86 8.42 100.25
N VAL A 560 -33.29 9.67 100.35
CA VAL A 560 -33.78 10.26 101.60
C VAL A 560 -35.23 10.65 101.38
N THR A 561 -36.13 10.25 102.28
CA THR A 561 -37.54 10.68 102.18
C THR A 561 -37.66 12.17 102.50
N ASP A 562 -38.38 12.90 101.65
CA ASP A 562 -38.63 14.33 101.76
C ASP A 562 -39.79 14.70 102.70
#